data_AF-A0A6P7SMN1-F1
#
_entry.id   AF-A0A6P7SMN1-F1
#
_cell.length_a   1.000
_cell.length_b   1.000
_cell.length_c   1.000
_cell.angle_alpha   90.00
_cell.angle_beta   90.00
_cell.angle_gamma   90.00
#
_symmetry.space_group_name_H-M   'P 1'
#
loop_
_entity.id
_entity.type
_entity.pdbx_description
1 polymer ?
#
loop_
_entity_poly.entity_id
_entity_poly.type
_entity_poly.pdbx_seq_one_letter_code
_entity_poly.pdbx_strand_id
1 'polypeptide(L)'
;MVTCMFIGEFCCLFVYYLVRWARYSDAPIDRDGGKFNPLIFFPAALLDLIQMVLFFLGISLVLFIQITPFQLMKGVMLIFVSLLSVAFFGLSLSKQKWLGIFFIVIGLVIVGLPNLYNRIEDGDKIQKYSVIAGELFIAMSQMLAAILVVYEQYWIQRCNILPLAVIGWEGLFGTMMAIGMLIGFYNFRANNFSNLPSHRLEDALDAMKQIGSSWRISLSVLGTMISFAAFRFAGVTLTKHWNATTRMIFECLCVVFIWIAMVPAHWRHDLWYTPFGLILILLGFGSFYGLIFQRTFCRCNITVCNRRGNDELLIPVDQDGNGCIQEIA
;
A
#
# COMPACT_ATOMS: atom_id res chain seq x y z
N MET A 1 -5.15 18.31 -4.03
CA MET A 1 -4.33 17.11 -4.33
C MET A 1 -5.19 15.86 -4.48
N VAL A 2 -6.01 15.50 -3.48
CA VAL A 2 -6.92 14.32 -3.54
C VAL A 2 -7.81 14.32 -4.79
N THR A 3 -8.41 15.46 -5.13
CA THR A 3 -9.22 15.59 -6.36
C THR A 3 -8.40 15.32 -7.62
N CYS A 4 -7.14 15.78 -7.70
CA CYS A 4 -6.28 15.52 -8.85
C CYS A 4 -5.94 14.03 -8.97
N MET A 5 -5.74 13.33 -7.84
CA MET A 5 -5.51 11.89 -7.81
C MET A 5 -6.69 11.14 -8.44
N PHE A 6 -7.91 11.39 -7.96
CA PHE A 6 -9.12 10.73 -8.49
C PHE A 6 -9.40 11.09 -9.96
N ILE A 7 -9.12 12.33 -10.38
CA ILE A 7 -9.22 12.69 -11.80
C ILE A 7 -8.21 11.89 -12.64
N GLY A 8 -6.99 11.69 -12.14
CA GLY A 8 -5.97 10.85 -12.80
C GLY A 8 -6.43 9.40 -12.95
N GLU A 9 -7.02 8.82 -11.91
CA GLU A 9 -7.60 7.48 -11.95
C GLU A 9 -8.81 7.38 -12.87
N PHE A 10 -9.68 8.41 -12.88
CA PHE A 10 -10.80 8.48 -13.80
C PHE A 10 -10.33 8.49 -15.27
N CYS A 11 -9.22 9.16 -15.58
CA CYS A 11 -8.61 9.10 -16.92
C CYS A 11 -8.22 7.68 -17.35
N CYS A 12 -7.92 6.76 -16.42
CA CYS A 12 -7.68 5.35 -16.75
C CYS A 12 -8.91 4.68 -17.36
N LEU A 13 -10.12 5.10 -17.01
CA LEU A 13 -11.35 4.62 -17.62
C LEU A 13 -11.42 4.99 -19.11
N PHE A 14 -10.99 6.21 -19.45
CA PHE A 14 -10.92 6.66 -20.84
C PHE A 14 -9.91 5.82 -21.64
N VAL A 15 -8.71 5.58 -21.07
CA VAL A 15 -7.70 4.69 -21.66
C VAL A 15 -8.26 3.27 -21.83
N TYR A 16 -9.02 2.75 -20.87
CA TYR A 16 -9.66 1.45 -20.96
C TYR A 16 -10.60 1.35 -22.16
N TYR A 17 -11.48 2.33 -22.34
CA TYR A 17 -12.39 2.37 -23.50
C TYR A 17 -11.64 2.56 -24.82
N LEU A 18 -10.59 3.37 -24.85
CA LEU A 18 -9.76 3.58 -26.05
C LEU A 18 -9.05 2.29 -26.46
N VAL A 19 -8.40 1.59 -25.52
CA VAL A 19 -7.76 0.28 -25.78
C VAL A 19 -8.78 -0.75 -26.25
N ARG A 20 -9.97 -0.77 -25.66
CA ARG A 20 -11.05 -1.68 -26.06
C ARG A 20 -11.57 -1.36 -27.45
N TRP A 21 -11.72 -0.08 -27.78
CA TRP A 21 -12.12 0.37 -29.10
C TRP A 21 -11.07 0.03 -30.17
N ALA A 22 -9.78 0.22 -29.87
CA ALA A 22 -8.69 -0.14 -30.76
C ALA A 22 -8.61 -1.67 -30.98
N ARG A 23 -8.72 -2.48 -29.91
CA ARG A 23 -8.71 -3.95 -30.00
C ARG A 23 -9.98 -4.56 -30.62
N TYR A 24 -11.08 -3.80 -30.68
CA TYR A 24 -12.31 -4.25 -31.35
C TYR A 24 -12.08 -4.52 -32.84
N SER A 25 -11.01 -3.96 -33.42
CA SER A 25 -10.66 -4.15 -34.83
C SER A 25 -9.91 -5.46 -35.13
N ASP A 26 -9.31 -6.15 -34.14
CA ASP A 26 -8.32 -7.21 -34.38
C ASP A 26 -8.60 -8.59 -33.72
N ALA A 27 -9.62 -8.78 -32.87
CA ALA A 27 -9.89 -10.09 -32.25
C ALA A 27 -11.36 -10.34 -31.83
N PRO A 28 -11.84 -11.61 -31.87
CA PRO A 28 -13.13 -11.98 -31.29
C PRO A 28 -13.06 -11.81 -29.77
N ILE A 29 -13.91 -10.93 -29.27
CA ILE A 29 -14.13 -10.51 -27.89
C ILE A 29 -13.85 -11.65 -26.88
N ASP A 30 -12.65 -11.66 -26.32
CA ASP A 30 -12.41 -12.42 -25.10
C ASP A 30 -13.33 -11.86 -24.02
N ARG A 31 -13.93 -12.77 -23.24
CA ARG A 31 -14.93 -12.51 -22.19
C ARG A 31 -14.31 -11.84 -20.96
N ASP A 32 -13.33 -10.97 -21.16
CA ASP A 32 -12.57 -10.29 -20.11
C ASP A 32 -13.33 -9.05 -19.62
N GLY A 33 -14.37 -9.33 -18.85
CA GLY A 33 -15.21 -8.33 -18.23
C GLY A 33 -16.51 -8.97 -17.79
N GLY A 34 -16.48 -9.67 -16.65
CA GLY A 34 -17.71 -10.17 -16.03
C GLY A 34 -18.73 -9.03 -15.94
N LYS A 35 -20.01 -9.33 -16.16
CA LYS A 35 -21.07 -8.34 -15.90
C LYS A 35 -21.08 -8.07 -14.40
N PHE A 36 -20.69 -6.86 -13.98
CA PHE A 36 -20.72 -6.43 -12.59
C PHE A 36 -21.51 -5.12 -12.48
N ASN A 37 -22.10 -4.89 -11.30
CA ASN A 37 -22.75 -3.62 -11.00
C ASN A 37 -21.68 -2.59 -10.60
N PRO A 38 -21.58 -1.42 -11.28
CA PRO A 38 -20.57 -0.41 -10.97
C PRO A 38 -20.62 0.10 -9.52
N LEU A 39 -21.78 0.05 -8.88
CA LEU A 39 -21.99 0.47 -7.49
C LEU A 39 -21.13 -0.29 -6.47
N ILE A 40 -20.58 -1.45 -6.82
CA ILE A 40 -19.67 -2.21 -5.95
C ILE A 40 -18.38 -1.42 -5.67
N PHE A 41 -17.98 -0.51 -6.55
CA PHE A 41 -16.77 0.31 -6.36
C PHE A 41 -16.99 1.57 -5.53
N PHE A 42 -18.25 1.91 -5.21
CA PHE A 42 -18.55 3.11 -4.42
C PHE A 42 -18.00 3.02 -2.98
N PRO A 43 -18.16 1.91 -2.23
CA PRO A 43 -17.56 1.76 -0.90
C PRO A 43 -16.03 1.81 -0.92
N ALA A 44 -15.40 1.26 -1.97
CA ALA A 44 -13.95 1.34 -2.16
C ALA A 44 -13.50 2.80 -2.31
N ALA A 45 -14.14 3.55 -3.21
CA ALA A 45 -13.85 4.97 -3.43
C ALA A 45 -14.09 5.83 -2.17
N LEU A 46 -15.12 5.52 -1.39
CA LEU A 46 -15.40 6.22 -0.13
C LEU A 46 -14.29 5.95 0.89
N LEU A 47 -13.87 4.68 1.01
CA LEU A 47 -12.81 4.27 1.91
C LEU A 47 -11.47 4.90 1.50
N ASP A 48 -11.14 4.93 0.21
CA ASP A 48 -9.94 5.58 -0.32
C ASP A 48 -9.95 7.10 -0.08
N LEU A 49 -11.10 7.76 -0.25
CA LEU A 49 -11.26 9.17 0.06
C LEU A 49 -11.02 9.46 1.55
N ILE A 50 -11.68 8.72 2.45
CA ILE A 50 -11.51 8.89 3.91
C ILE A 50 -10.06 8.61 4.30
N GLN A 51 -9.47 7.55 3.74
CA GLN A 51 -8.08 7.18 3.98
C GLN A 51 -7.11 8.29 3.57
N MET A 52 -7.27 8.88 2.38
CA MET A 52 -6.41 9.96 1.92
C MET A 52 -6.61 11.24 2.74
N VAL A 53 -7.85 11.58 3.12
CA VAL A 53 -8.12 12.74 3.97
C VAL A 53 -7.46 12.59 5.35
N LEU A 54 -7.61 11.43 6.00
CA LEU A 54 -6.94 11.16 7.28
C LEU A 54 -5.42 11.16 7.16
N PHE A 55 -4.88 10.62 6.06
CA PHE A 55 -3.44 10.63 5.81
C PHE A 55 -2.89 12.05 5.64
N PHE A 56 -3.54 12.89 4.84
CA PHE A 56 -3.13 14.29 4.65
C PHE A 56 -3.31 15.13 5.91
N LEU A 57 -4.41 14.93 6.66
CA LEU A 57 -4.63 15.60 7.94
C LEU A 57 -3.54 15.22 8.95
N GLY A 58 -3.24 13.92 9.06
CA GLY A 58 -2.17 13.41 9.91
C GLY A 58 -0.82 14.02 9.55
N ILE A 59 -0.45 14.00 8.27
CA ILE A 59 0.77 14.65 7.78
C ILE A 59 0.77 16.14 8.10
N SER A 60 -0.32 16.87 7.86
CA SER A 60 -0.40 18.31 8.15
C SER A 60 -0.15 18.64 9.63
N LEU A 61 -0.55 17.76 10.55
CA LEU A 61 -0.35 17.95 12.00
C LEU A 61 1.09 17.64 12.45
N VAL A 62 1.79 16.74 11.75
CA VAL A 62 3.20 16.43 12.09
C VAL A 62 4.20 17.24 11.26
N LEU A 63 3.80 17.82 10.12
CA LEU A 63 4.66 18.59 9.22
C LEU A 63 5.30 19.85 9.85
N PHE A 64 4.91 20.23 11.06
CA PHE A 64 5.61 21.29 11.78
C PHE A 64 7.10 20.93 12.04
N ILE A 65 7.49 19.64 12.00
CA ILE A 65 8.89 19.19 12.12
C ILE A 65 9.18 18.00 11.17
N GLN A 66 9.91 18.23 10.09
CA GLN A 66 10.67 17.26 9.25
C GLN A 66 10.04 15.93 8.74
N ILE A 67 10.27 15.71 7.43
CA ILE A 67 9.75 14.71 6.48
C ILE A 67 9.98 13.21 6.84
N THR A 68 10.88 12.89 7.78
CA THR A 68 11.63 11.64 7.64
C THR A 68 11.10 10.36 8.34
N PRO A 69 10.21 10.31 9.36
CA PRO A 69 9.72 9.02 9.88
C PRO A 69 8.41 8.48 9.23
N PHE A 70 7.64 9.31 8.52
CA PHE A 70 6.25 8.99 8.12
C PHE A 70 6.11 7.81 7.17
N GLN A 71 7.17 7.47 6.44
CA GLN A 71 7.13 6.41 5.44
C GLN A 71 7.21 5.00 6.04
N LEU A 72 7.53 4.87 7.34
CA LEU A 72 7.51 3.58 8.02
C LEU A 72 6.12 3.10 8.44
N MET A 73 5.11 3.97 8.46
CA MET A 73 3.73 3.56 8.74
C MET A 73 3.17 2.61 7.67
N LYS A 74 3.80 2.54 6.48
CA LYS A 74 3.48 1.51 5.48
C LYS A 74 3.74 0.08 5.95
N GLY A 75 4.68 -0.15 6.88
CA GLY A 75 4.85 -1.50 7.45
C GLY A 75 3.71 -1.88 8.39
N VAL A 76 3.05 -0.91 9.04
CA VAL A 76 1.84 -1.14 9.84
C VAL A 76 0.68 -1.58 8.95
N MET A 77 0.51 -0.92 7.80
CA MET A 77 -0.47 -1.34 6.78
C MET A 77 -0.26 -2.81 6.38
N LEU A 78 0.98 -3.24 6.13
CA LEU A 78 1.29 -4.62 5.77
C LEU A 78 0.86 -5.62 6.85
N ILE A 79 1.06 -5.30 8.13
CA ILE A 79 0.60 -6.16 9.24
C ILE A 79 -0.92 -6.32 9.19
N PHE A 80 -1.66 -5.21 9.08
CA PHE A 80 -3.12 -5.26 8.99
C PHE A 80 -3.62 -6.00 7.75
N VAL A 81 -3.02 -5.78 6.58
CA VAL A 81 -3.36 -6.51 5.35
C VAL A 81 -3.13 -8.00 5.52
N SER A 82 -2.01 -8.40 6.13
CA SER A 82 -1.71 -9.82 6.35
C SER A 82 -2.71 -10.50 7.28
N LEU A 83 -3.14 -9.83 8.36
CA LEU A 83 -4.13 -10.34 9.30
C LEU A 83 -5.53 -10.40 8.67
N LEU A 84 -5.95 -9.33 7.99
CA LEU A 84 -7.25 -9.29 7.30
C LEU A 84 -7.31 -10.32 6.17
N SER A 85 -6.22 -10.54 5.44
CA SER A 85 -6.17 -11.56 4.38
C SER A 85 -6.39 -12.97 4.94
N VAL A 86 -5.89 -13.28 6.14
CA VAL A 86 -6.17 -14.54 6.83
C VAL A 86 -7.65 -14.65 7.21
N ALA A 87 -8.22 -13.58 7.75
CA ALA A 87 -9.62 -13.57 8.18
C ALA A 87 -10.61 -13.71 7.01
N PHE A 88 -10.38 -13.02 5.88
CA PHE A 88 -11.30 -13.02 4.74
C PHE A 88 -11.10 -14.21 3.79
N PHE A 89 -9.86 -14.63 3.53
CA PHE A 89 -9.56 -15.72 2.59
C PHE A 89 -9.34 -17.07 3.27
N GLY A 90 -9.38 -17.14 4.61
CA GLY A 90 -9.23 -18.39 5.37
C GLY A 90 -7.86 -19.06 5.21
N LEU A 91 -6.84 -18.32 4.80
CA LEU A 91 -5.52 -18.86 4.52
C LEU A 91 -4.78 -19.17 5.84
N SER A 92 -4.22 -20.38 5.97
CA SER A 92 -3.33 -20.70 7.07
C SER A 92 -1.93 -20.13 6.82
N LEU A 93 -1.43 -19.31 7.75
CA LEU A 93 -0.06 -18.79 7.69
C LEU A 93 0.91 -19.84 8.23
N SER A 94 1.85 -20.27 7.40
CA SER A 94 3.00 -21.07 7.85
C SER A 94 3.77 -20.30 8.93
N LYS A 95 4.41 -21.05 9.86
CA LYS A 95 5.25 -20.49 10.93
C LYS A 95 6.34 -19.54 10.40
N GLN A 96 6.81 -19.76 9.17
CA GLN A 96 7.78 -18.89 8.50
C GLN A 96 7.21 -17.49 8.21
N LYS A 97 5.95 -17.39 7.79
CA LYS A 97 5.29 -16.10 7.51
C LYS A 97 5.09 -15.28 8.79
N TRP A 98 4.73 -15.94 9.89
CA TRP A 98 4.64 -15.32 11.21
C TRP A 98 5.98 -14.75 11.69
N LEU A 99 7.06 -15.50 11.47
CA LEU A 99 8.41 -15.04 11.79
C LEU A 99 8.82 -13.83 10.94
N GLY A 100 8.44 -13.77 9.66
CA GLY A 100 8.60 -12.59 8.83
C GLY A 100 7.86 -11.36 9.36
N ILE A 101 6.59 -11.53 9.75
CA ILE A 101 5.78 -10.45 10.37
C ILE A 101 6.44 -9.95 11.66
N PHE A 102 6.97 -10.85 12.49
CA PHE A 102 7.68 -10.48 13.72
C PHE A 102 8.91 -9.61 13.46
N PHE A 103 9.74 -9.95 12.47
CA PHE A 103 10.89 -9.12 12.08
C PHE A 103 10.47 -7.73 11.58
N ILE A 104 9.38 -7.65 10.82
CA ILE A 104 8.83 -6.38 10.35
C ILE A 104 8.40 -5.53 11.55
N VAL A 105 7.67 -6.10 12.51
CA VAL A 105 7.23 -5.39 13.73
C VAL A 105 8.44 -4.84 14.50
N ILE A 106 9.48 -5.64 14.73
CA ILE A 106 10.67 -5.16 15.43
C ILE A 106 11.34 -4.02 14.64
N GLY A 107 11.44 -4.15 13.32
CA GLY A 107 12.08 -3.14 12.48
C GLY A 107 11.33 -1.81 12.52
N LEU A 108 10.01 -1.87 12.54
CA LEU A 108 9.15 -0.70 12.72
C LEU A 108 9.35 -0.05 14.09
N VAL A 109 9.40 -0.84 15.17
CA VAL A 109 9.59 -0.35 16.53
C VAL A 109 10.94 0.35 16.69
N ILE A 110 12.02 -0.24 16.16
CA ILE A 110 13.38 0.31 16.27
C ILE A 110 13.50 1.66 15.56
N VAL A 111 12.85 1.83 14.43
CA VAL A 111 12.93 3.08 13.65
C VAL A 111 11.90 4.09 14.14
N GLY A 112 10.74 3.64 14.62
CA GLY A 112 9.66 4.50 15.10
C GLY A 112 9.91 5.10 16.48
N LEU A 113 10.32 4.29 17.46
CA LEU A 113 10.41 4.73 18.86
C LEU A 113 11.41 5.87 19.10
N PRO A 114 12.66 5.83 18.60
CA PRO A 114 13.61 6.92 18.83
C PRO A 114 13.13 8.24 18.21
N ASN A 115 12.48 8.15 17.04
CA ASN A 115 11.94 9.30 16.35
C ASN A 115 10.79 9.96 17.13
N LEU A 116 9.88 9.16 17.68
CA LEU A 116 8.78 9.66 18.52
C LEU A 116 9.30 10.24 19.83
N TYR A 117 10.23 9.53 20.48
CA TYR A 117 10.82 9.94 21.75
C TYR A 117 11.51 11.30 21.65
N ASN A 118 12.41 11.47 20.67
CA ASN A 118 13.12 12.74 20.48
C ASN A 118 12.14 13.89 20.19
N ARG A 119 11.06 13.65 19.42
CA ARG A 119 10.04 14.67 19.11
C ARG A 119 9.22 15.08 20.33
N ILE A 120 8.97 14.14 21.25
CA ILE A 120 8.24 14.42 22.49
C ILE A 120 9.14 15.14 23.50
N GLU A 121 10.44 14.84 23.53
CA GLU A 121 11.37 15.47 24.47
C GLU A 121 11.65 16.94 24.09
N ASP A 122 11.91 17.20 22.80
CA ASP A 122 12.28 18.53 22.29
C ASP A 122 11.11 19.52 22.10
N GLY A 123 9.86 19.03 22.08
CA GLY A 123 8.68 19.85 21.73
C GLY A 123 8.00 20.55 22.91
N ASP A 124 7.38 21.70 22.66
CA ASP A 124 6.47 22.35 23.62
C ASP A 124 5.21 21.51 23.88
N LYS A 125 4.51 21.75 25.00
CA LYS A 125 3.28 20.98 25.37
C LYS A 125 2.26 20.91 24.24
N ILE A 126 1.98 22.04 23.56
CA ILE A 126 1.02 22.10 22.45
C ILE A 126 1.49 21.26 21.25
N GLN A 127 2.79 21.31 20.96
CA GLN A 127 3.41 20.55 19.88
C GLN A 127 3.37 19.03 20.14
N LYS A 128 3.55 18.59 21.39
CA LYS A 128 3.45 17.18 21.77
C LYS A 128 2.08 16.59 21.42
N TYR A 129 0.99 17.29 21.78
CA TYR A 129 -0.36 16.83 21.46
C TYR A 129 -0.63 16.77 19.95
N SER A 130 -0.11 17.75 19.17
CA SER A 130 -0.25 17.76 17.71
C SER A 130 0.47 16.58 17.06
N VAL A 131 1.69 16.27 17.51
CA VAL A 131 2.48 15.14 16.99
C VAL A 131 1.77 13.81 17.27
N ILE A 132 1.34 13.58 18.51
CA ILE A 132 0.63 12.34 18.90
C ILE A 132 -0.68 12.19 18.12
N ALA A 133 -1.46 13.27 18.00
CA ALA A 133 -2.70 13.25 17.23
C ALA A 133 -2.46 12.96 15.75
N GLY A 134 -1.42 13.55 15.15
CA GLY A 134 -1.04 13.30 13.76
C GLY A 134 -0.64 11.84 13.52
N GLU A 135 0.15 11.24 14.41
CA GLU A 135 0.52 9.83 14.32
C GLU A 135 -0.69 8.88 14.45
N LEU A 136 -1.65 9.20 15.32
CA LEU A 136 -2.89 8.44 15.45
C LEU A 136 -3.72 8.49 14.15
N PHE A 137 -3.87 9.67 13.54
CA PHE A 137 -4.58 9.79 12.26
C PHE A 137 -3.89 9.03 11.13
N ILE A 138 -2.55 9.05 11.09
CA ILE A 138 -1.81 8.25 10.12
C ILE A 138 -2.05 6.76 10.37
N ALA A 139 -1.96 6.28 11.62
CA ALA A 139 -2.22 4.88 11.95
C ALA A 139 -3.64 4.44 11.56
N MET A 140 -4.65 5.27 11.83
CA MET A 140 -6.03 5.02 11.40
C MET A 140 -6.15 4.98 9.87
N SER A 141 -5.48 5.88 9.16
CA SER A 141 -5.48 5.88 7.69
C SER A 141 -4.92 4.58 7.11
N GLN A 142 -3.87 4.02 7.71
CA GLN A 142 -3.25 2.76 7.24
C GLN A 142 -4.17 1.56 7.46
N MET A 143 -4.98 1.56 8.52
CA MET A 143 -6.00 0.54 8.75
C MET A 143 -7.08 0.58 7.67
N LEU A 144 -7.57 1.77 7.31
CA LEU A 144 -8.52 1.92 6.20
C LEU A 144 -7.90 1.50 4.87
N ALA A 145 -6.64 1.86 4.63
CA ALA A 145 -5.90 1.46 3.44
C ALA A 145 -5.79 -0.08 3.36
N ALA A 146 -5.54 -0.76 4.49
CA ALA A 146 -5.48 -2.21 4.54
C ALA A 146 -6.82 -2.87 4.21
N ILE A 147 -7.93 -2.33 4.75
CA ILE A 147 -9.28 -2.79 4.43
C ILE A 147 -9.57 -2.61 2.94
N LEU A 148 -9.19 -1.46 2.36
CA LEU A 148 -9.38 -1.17 0.94
C LEU A 148 -8.71 -2.20 0.06
N VAL A 149 -7.42 -2.47 0.28
CA VAL A 149 -6.66 -3.41 -0.56
C VAL A 149 -7.22 -4.83 -0.47
N VAL A 150 -7.67 -5.27 0.71
CA VAL A 150 -8.31 -6.59 0.89
C VAL A 150 -9.68 -6.62 0.23
N TYR A 151 -10.46 -5.54 0.33
CA TYR A 151 -11.75 -5.40 -0.33
C TYR A 151 -11.61 -5.45 -1.87
N GLU A 152 -10.64 -4.72 -2.42
CA GLU A 152 -10.31 -4.75 -3.85
C GLU A 152 -9.92 -6.17 -4.29
N GLN A 153 -9.04 -6.84 -3.54
CA GLN A 153 -8.65 -8.21 -3.86
C GLN A 153 -9.87 -9.13 -3.94
N TYR A 154 -10.76 -9.05 -2.95
CA TYR A 154 -11.96 -9.89 -2.86
C TYR A 154 -12.82 -9.77 -4.11
N TRP A 155 -13.13 -8.54 -4.55
CA TRP A 155 -13.98 -8.32 -5.72
C TRP A 155 -13.29 -8.60 -7.05
N ILE A 156 -12.00 -8.27 -7.17
CA ILE A 156 -11.22 -8.57 -8.37
C ILE A 156 -11.17 -10.08 -8.62
N GLN A 157 -10.94 -10.86 -7.57
CA GLN A 157 -10.89 -12.32 -7.66
C GLN A 157 -12.27 -12.93 -7.95
N ARG A 158 -13.34 -12.38 -7.35
CA ARG A 158 -14.70 -12.93 -7.53
C ARG A 158 -15.31 -12.62 -8.90
N CYS A 159 -15.05 -11.43 -9.44
CA CYS A 159 -15.67 -10.96 -10.67
C CYS A 159 -14.74 -10.97 -11.89
N ASN A 160 -13.46 -11.36 -11.72
CA ASN A 160 -12.39 -11.35 -12.74
C ASN A 160 -12.37 -10.06 -13.57
N ILE A 161 -12.43 -8.92 -12.90
CA ILE A 161 -12.53 -7.61 -13.55
C ILE A 161 -11.14 -7.18 -14.04
N LEU A 162 -11.07 -6.42 -15.14
CA LEU A 162 -9.82 -5.84 -15.61
C LEU A 162 -9.35 -4.74 -14.62
N PRO A 163 -8.07 -4.71 -14.19
CA PRO A 163 -7.56 -3.72 -13.24
C PRO A 163 -7.84 -2.28 -13.66
N LEU A 164 -7.74 -2.01 -14.97
CA LEU A 164 -7.96 -0.67 -15.53
C LEU A 164 -9.42 -0.20 -15.38
N ALA A 165 -10.39 -1.12 -15.45
CA ALA A 165 -11.80 -0.80 -15.25
C ALA A 165 -12.11 -0.55 -13.77
N VAL A 166 -11.51 -1.32 -12.85
CA VAL A 166 -11.68 -1.14 -11.39
C VAL A 166 -11.30 0.28 -10.99
N ILE A 167 -10.08 0.70 -11.36
CA ILE A 167 -9.53 2.01 -11.01
C ILE A 167 -10.31 3.14 -11.67
N GLY A 168 -10.76 2.92 -12.91
CA GLY A 168 -11.57 3.91 -13.62
C GLY A 168 -12.93 4.19 -12.94
N TRP A 169 -13.60 3.13 -12.45
CA TRP A 169 -14.87 3.28 -11.73
C TRP A 169 -14.68 3.87 -10.33
N GLU A 170 -13.63 3.46 -9.62
CA GLU A 170 -13.24 4.05 -8.34
C GLU A 170 -12.93 5.54 -8.50
N GLY A 171 -12.12 5.90 -9.50
CA GLY A 171 -11.78 7.27 -9.85
C GLY A 171 -12.99 8.13 -10.20
N LEU A 172 -13.99 7.58 -10.90
CA LEU A 172 -15.24 8.29 -11.20
C LEU A 172 -15.99 8.64 -9.90
N PHE A 173 -16.29 7.64 -9.06
CA PHE A 173 -17.01 7.88 -7.80
C PHE A 173 -16.21 8.78 -6.85
N GLY A 174 -14.91 8.57 -6.76
CA GLY A 174 -13.99 9.39 -5.97
C GLY A 174 -13.95 10.83 -6.45
N THR A 175 -13.92 11.08 -7.77
CA THR A 175 -13.98 12.44 -8.33
C THR A 175 -15.30 13.12 -7.99
N MET A 176 -16.43 12.41 -8.09
CA MET A 176 -17.74 12.96 -7.72
C MET A 176 -17.79 13.37 -6.24
N MET A 177 -17.30 12.50 -5.34
CA MET A 177 -17.25 12.80 -3.89
C MET A 177 -16.26 13.92 -3.57
N ALA A 178 -15.08 13.93 -4.20
CA ALA A 178 -14.05 14.95 -4.00
C ALA A 178 -14.51 16.33 -4.48
N ILE A 179 -15.21 16.43 -5.61
CA ILE A 179 -15.82 17.69 -6.07
C ILE A 179 -16.89 18.16 -5.08
N GLY A 180 -17.74 17.26 -4.58
CA GLY A 180 -18.73 17.59 -3.55
C GLY A 180 -18.08 18.15 -2.27
N MET A 181 -16.97 17.56 -1.84
CA MET A 181 -16.17 18.03 -0.70
C MET A 181 -15.55 19.41 -0.94
N LEU A 182 -15.00 19.67 -2.14
CA LEU A 182 -14.48 21.00 -2.50
C LEU A 182 -15.56 22.08 -2.48
N ILE A 183 -16.76 21.77 -3.01
CA ILE A 183 -17.90 22.69 -2.96
C ILE A 183 -18.32 22.94 -1.50
N GLY A 184 -18.33 21.91 -0.66
CA GLY A 184 -18.58 22.05 0.78
C GLY A 184 -17.58 23.01 1.43
N PHE A 185 -16.28 22.75 1.27
CA PHE A 185 -15.21 23.55 1.88
C PHE A 185 -15.14 24.98 1.38
N TYR A 186 -15.52 25.23 0.12
CA TYR A 186 -15.62 26.58 -0.41
C TYR A 186 -16.68 27.43 0.33
N ASN A 187 -17.78 26.79 0.77
CA ASN A 187 -18.88 27.48 1.45
C ASN A 187 -18.65 27.65 2.96
N PHE A 188 -17.81 26.83 3.58
CA PHE A 188 -17.47 26.95 4.99
C PHE A 188 -16.36 27.99 5.23
N ARG A 189 -16.71 29.08 5.93
CA ARG A 189 -15.75 30.09 6.39
C ARG A 189 -15.07 29.63 7.67
N ALA A 190 -13.75 29.52 7.63
CA ALA A 190 -12.94 29.06 8.74
C ALA A 190 -12.02 30.20 9.19
N ASN A 191 -12.60 31.20 9.87
CA ASN A 191 -11.92 32.45 10.23
C ASN A 191 -10.58 32.25 10.94
N ASN A 192 -10.52 31.34 11.93
CA ASN A 192 -9.34 31.11 12.77
C ASN A 192 -8.44 29.95 12.28
N PHE A 193 -8.86 29.23 11.24
CA PHE A 193 -8.15 28.04 10.74
C PHE A 193 -7.61 28.21 9.31
N SER A 194 -7.81 29.38 8.70
CA SER A 194 -7.32 29.66 7.35
C SER A 194 -6.45 30.92 7.34
N ASN A 195 -5.24 30.80 6.79
CA ASN A 195 -4.34 31.92 6.52
C ASN A 195 -4.64 32.58 5.16
N LEU A 196 -5.75 32.19 4.52
CA LEU A 196 -6.13 32.71 3.22
C LEU A 196 -6.83 34.06 3.40
N PRO A 197 -6.55 35.08 2.56
CA PRO A 197 -7.19 36.40 2.65
C PRO A 197 -8.72 36.36 2.53
N SER A 198 -9.29 35.28 2.02
CA SER A 198 -10.74 35.05 1.93
C SER A 198 -11.37 34.37 3.16
N HIS A 199 -10.59 34.02 4.19
CA HIS A 199 -11.02 33.27 5.39
C HIS A 199 -11.79 31.97 5.10
N ARG A 200 -11.53 31.36 3.94
CA ARG A 200 -12.10 30.06 3.52
C ARG A 200 -11.13 28.93 3.83
N LEU A 201 -11.68 27.75 4.12
CA LEU A 201 -10.86 26.58 4.42
C LEU A 201 -10.00 26.14 3.22
N GLU A 202 -10.58 26.16 2.02
CA GLU A 202 -9.90 25.82 0.76
C GLU A 202 -10.49 26.65 -0.39
N ASP A 203 -9.65 27.35 -1.16
CA ASP A 203 -10.08 28.11 -2.34
C ASP A 203 -9.65 27.41 -3.63
N ALA A 204 -10.47 26.45 -4.04
CA ALA A 204 -10.23 25.65 -5.25
C ALA A 204 -10.21 26.51 -6.52
N LEU A 205 -10.95 27.63 -6.56
CA LEU A 205 -11.01 28.51 -7.71
C LEU A 205 -9.70 29.27 -7.91
N ASP A 206 -9.10 29.73 -6.82
CA ASP A 206 -7.79 30.38 -6.88
C ASP A 206 -6.69 29.38 -7.29
N ALA A 207 -6.73 28.16 -6.73
CA ALA A 207 -5.81 27.09 -7.12
C ALA A 207 -5.89 26.77 -8.63
N MET A 208 -7.10 26.70 -9.21
CA MET A 208 -7.26 26.47 -10.65
C MET A 208 -6.69 27.61 -11.50
N LYS A 209 -6.83 28.86 -11.06
CA LYS A 209 -6.23 30.01 -11.76
C LYS A 209 -4.70 29.94 -11.70
N GLN A 210 -4.12 29.57 -10.56
CA GLN A 210 -2.67 29.42 -10.40
C GLN A 210 -2.11 28.29 -11.28
N ILE A 211 -2.82 27.17 -11.40
CA ILE A 211 -2.45 26.07 -12.30
C ILE A 211 -2.48 26.53 -13.76
N GLY A 212 -3.51 27.27 -14.17
CA GLY A 212 -3.62 27.77 -15.55
C GLY A 212 -2.62 28.88 -15.90
N SER A 213 -2.21 29.69 -14.92
CA SER A 213 -1.30 30.81 -15.15
C SER A 213 0.17 30.39 -15.25
N SER A 214 0.57 29.26 -14.67
CA SER A 214 1.97 28.84 -14.61
C SER A 214 2.16 27.44 -15.17
N TRP A 215 2.85 27.35 -16.30
CA TRP A 215 3.14 26.07 -16.95
C TRP A 215 3.94 25.12 -16.04
N ARG A 216 4.78 25.65 -15.14
CA ARG A 216 5.58 24.85 -14.19
C ARG A 216 4.69 24.14 -13.17
N ILE A 217 3.67 24.83 -12.66
CA ILE A 217 2.71 24.26 -11.71
C ILE A 217 1.84 23.24 -12.43
N SER A 218 1.33 23.58 -13.62
CA SER A 218 0.53 22.65 -14.43
C SER A 218 1.29 21.38 -14.76
N LEU A 219 2.57 21.46 -15.14
CA LEU A 219 3.39 20.28 -15.42
C LEU A 219 3.60 19.42 -14.17
N SER A 220 3.83 20.05 -13.01
CA SER A 220 3.95 19.32 -11.75
C SER A 220 2.65 18.60 -11.38
N VAL A 221 1.51 19.26 -11.50
CA VAL A 221 0.20 18.65 -11.23
C VAL A 221 -0.06 17.49 -12.19
N LEU A 222 0.12 17.68 -13.50
CA LEU A 222 -0.04 16.61 -14.49
C LEU A 222 0.89 15.43 -14.22
N GLY A 223 2.16 15.68 -13.89
CA GLY A 223 3.12 14.65 -13.52
C GLY A 223 2.65 13.85 -12.31
N THR A 224 2.17 14.52 -11.26
CA THR A 224 1.63 13.82 -10.08
C THR A 224 0.40 12.97 -10.41
N MET A 225 -0.52 13.47 -11.23
CA MET A 225 -1.72 12.73 -11.65
C MET A 225 -1.35 11.44 -12.38
N ILE A 226 -0.41 11.51 -13.33
CA ILE A 226 0.06 10.35 -14.10
C ILE A 226 0.78 9.37 -13.18
N SER A 227 1.64 9.84 -12.28
CA SER A 227 2.36 8.97 -11.34
C SER A 227 1.42 8.22 -10.39
N PHE A 228 0.41 8.89 -9.82
CA PHE A 228 -0.57 8.23 -8.96
C PHE A 228 -1.39 7.19 -9.73
N ALA A 229 -1.89 7.54 -10.91
CA ALA A 229 -2.65 6.63 -11.75
C ALA A 229 -1.84 5.39 -12.14
N ALA A 230 -0.57 5.57 -12.54
CA ALA A 230 0.32 4.47 -12.88
C ALA A 230 0.65 3.58 -11.67
N PHE A 231 0.90 4.18 -10.49
CA PHE A 231 1.17 3.45 -9.26
C PHE A 231 -0.03 2.60 -8.83
N ARG A 232 -1.24 3.18 -8.87
CA ARG A 232 -2.49 2.46 -8.56
C ARG A 232 -2.74 1.35 -9.57
N PHE A 233 -2.53 1.61 -10.87
CA PHE A 233 -2.65 0.60 -11.92
C PHE A 233 -1.70 -0.59 -11.71
N ALA A 234 -0.43 -0.32 -11.43
CA ALA A 234 0.54 -1.37 -11.10
C ALA A 234 0.12 -2.14 -9.83
N GLY A 235 -0.32 -1.44 -8.79
CA GLY A 235 -0.76 -2.04 -7.54
C GLY A 235 -1.95 -3.00 -7.72
N VAL A 236 -3.02 -2.55 -8.35
CA VAL A 236 -4.22 -3.39 -8.61
C VAL A 236 -3.88 -4.57 -9.53
N THR A 237 -2.99 -4.37 -10.51
CA THR A 237 -2.51 -5.44 -11.39
C THR A 237 -1.72 -6.50 -10.61
N LEU A 238 -0.87 -6.10 -9.66
CA LEU A 238 -0.18 -7.03 -8.75
C LEU A 238 -1.17 -7.82 -7.90
N THR A 239 -2.21 -7.17 -7.37
CA THR A 239 -3.27 -7.86 -6.61
C THR A 239 -4.03 -8.87 -7.46
N LYS A 240 -4.27 -8.57 -8.74
CA LYS A 240 -4.95 -9.49 -9.66
C LYS A 240 -4.12 -10.75 -9.95
N HIS A 241 -2.82 -10.59 -10.20
CA HIS A 241 -1.95 -11.73 -10.56
C HIS A 241 -1.45 -12.52 -9.35
N TRP A 242 -1.24 -11.85 -8.22
CA TRP A 242 -0.74 -12.45 -6.99
C TRP A 242 -1.78 -12.34 -5.88
N ASN A 243 -1.55 -11.45 -4.91
CA ASN A 243 -2.48 -11.18 -3.81
C ASN A 243 -2.20 -9.77 -3.22
N ALA A 244 -3.05 -9.33 -2.29
CA ALA A 244 -2.92 -8.06 -1.57
C ALA A 244 -1.58 -7.96 -0.83
N THR A 245 -1.17 -9.03 -0.16
CA THR A 245 0.07 -9.02 0.64
C THR A 245 1.30 -8.79 -0.23
N THR A 246 1.35 -9.40 -1.42
CA THR A 246 2.41 -9.19 -2.42
C THR A 246 2.46 -7.75 -2.86
N ARG A 247 1.31 -7.14 -3.20
CA ARG A 247 1.22 -5.71 -3.53
C ARG A 247 1.83 -4.87 -2.40
N MET A 248 1.45 -5.10 -1.14
CA MET A 248 1.96 -4.35 0.00
C MET A 248 3.47 -4.46 0.16
N ILE A 249 4.04 -5.64 -0.06
CA ILE A 249 5.49 -5.82 0.01
C ILE A 249 6.20 -5.00 -1.07
N PHE A 250 5.69 -4.98 -2.31
CA PHE A 250 6.25 -4.12 -3.36
C PHE A 250 6.16 -2.62 -2.99
N GLU A 251 5.04 -2.19 -2.41
CA GLU A 251 4.88 -0.83 -1.93
C GLU A 251 5.87 -0.48 -0.80
N CYS A 252 6.15 -1.43 0.10
CA CYS A 252 7.18 -1.26 1.12
C CYS A 252 8.60 -1.22 0.52
N LEU A 253 8.90 -2.05 -0.48
CA LEU A 253 10.19 -2.03 -1.17
C LEU A 253 10.46 -0.68 -1.83
N CYS A 254 9.46 -0.05 -2.45
CA CYS A 254 9.60 1.31 -3.00
C CYS A 254 10.03 2.32 -1.93
N VAL A 255 9.49 2.23 -0.71
CA VAL A 255 9.93 3.07 0.42
C VAL A 255 11.38 2.79 0.77
N VAL A 256 11.78 1.52 0.86
CA VAL A 256 13.18 1.15 1.12
C VAL A 256 14.11 1.78 0.08
N PHE A 257 13.75 1.74 -1.20
CA PHE A 257 14.54 2.36 -2.28
C PHE A 257 14.68 3.88 -2.09
N ILE A 258 13.60 4.57 -1.72
CA ILE A 258 13.63 6.00 -1.43
C ILE A 258 14.61 6.29 -0.28
N TRP A 259 14.59 5.48 0.78
CA TRP A 259 15.52 5.62 1.90
C TRP A 259 16.97 5.38 1.50
N ILE A 260 17.25 4.33 0.71
CA ILE A 260 18.60 4.06 0.21
C ILE A 260 19.13 5.24 -0.61
N ALA A 261 18.28 5.92 -1.38
CA ALA A 261 18.66 7.12 -2.12
C ALA A 261 18.82 8.37 -1.24
N MET A 262 17.97 8.53 -0.21
CA MET A 262 17.98 9.71 0.66
C MET A 262 19.09 9.71 1.71
N VAL A 263 19.43 8.54 2.26
CA VAL A 263 20.37 8.39 3.37
C VAL A 263 21.78 8.92 3.03
N PRO A 264 22.38 8.63 1.87
CA PRO A 264 23.68 9.20 1.49
C PRO A 264 23.63 10.72 1.30
N ALA A 265 22.51 11.27 0.84
CA ALA A 265 22.38 12.69 0.50
C ALA A 265 22.20 13.59 1.74
N HIS A 266 21.63 13.06 2.83
CA HIS A 266 21.32 13.81 4.05
C HIS A 266 21.92 13.15 5.31
N TRP A 267 23.08 12.51 5.18
CA TRP A 267 23.70 11.75 6.27
C TRP A 267 23.98 12.64 7.48
N ARG A 268 23.14 12.52 8.52
CA ARG A 268 23.42 13.01 9.87
C ARG A 268 23.90 11.83 10.71
N HIS A 269 25.01 12.01 11.42
CA HIS A 269 25.63 10.98 12.25
C HIS A 269 24.69 10.43 13.35
N ASP A 270 23.63 11.16 13.71
CA ASP A 270 22.70 10.80 14.78
C ASP A 270 21.62 9.77 14.38
N LEU A 271 21.56 9.33 13.12
CA LEU A 271 20.47 8.48 12.58
C LEU A 271 20.81 6.98 12.39
N TRP A 272 21.76 6.44 13.16
CA TRP A 272 22.25 5.05 13.01
C TRP A 272 21.19 3.95 13.21
N TYR A 273 20.11 4.23 13.95
CA TYR A 273 18.99 3.29 14.15
C TYR A 273 18.17 3.05 12.87
N THR A 274 18.18 3.99 11.93
CA THR A 274 17.37 3.94 10.71
C THR A 274 17.83 2.84 9.72
N PRO A 275 19.11 2.78 9.29
CA PRO A 275 19.57 1.72 8.40
C PRO A 275 19.46 0.33 9.04
N PHE A 276 19.64 0.22 10.36
CA PHE A 276 19.51 -1.06 11.06
C PHE A 276 18.07 -1.60 10.99
N GLY A 277 17.06 -0.78 11.28
CA GLY A 277 15.67 -1.23 11.15
C GLY A 277 15.25 -1.50 9.71
N LEU A 278 15.82 -0.78 8.72
CA LEU A 278 15.59 -1.04 7.30
C LEU A 278 16.07 -2.44 6.89
N ILE A 279 17.26 -2.85 7.35
CA ILE A 279 17.79 -4.20 7.14
C ILE A 279 16.86 -5.24 7.77
N LEU A 280 16.34 -4.96 8.97
CA LEU A 280 15.43 -5.88 9.66
C LEU A 280 14.09 -6.06 8.92
N ILE A 281 13.54 -4.98 8.37
CA ILE A 281 12.33 -5.01 7.54
C ILE A 281 12.58 -5.81 6.26
N LEU A 282 13.71 -5.61 5.58
CA LEU A 282 14.11 -6.38 4.40
C LEU A 282 14.27 -7.88 4.72
N LEU A 283 14.87 -8.21 5.85
CA LEU A 283 14.96 -9.59 6.34
C LEU A 283 13.57 -10.19 6.60
N GLY A 284 12.66 -9.40 7.16
CA GLY A 284 11.26 -9.78 7.34
C GLY A 284 10.55 -10.14 6.03
N PHE A 285 10.72 -9.33 4.98
CA PHE A 285 10.18 -9.65 3.64
C PHE A 285 10.81 -10.90 3.03
N GLY A 286 12.13 -11.06 3.14
CA GLY A 286 12.83 -12.25 2.66
C GLY A 286 12.40 -13.52 3.40
N SER A 287 12.05 -13.42 4.68
CA SER A 287 11.50 -14.52 5.48
C SER A 287 10.06 -14.84 5.08
N PHE A 288 9.23 -13.83 4.86
CA PHE A 288 7.81 -14.00 4.50
C PHE A 288 7.62 -14.77 3.18
N TYR A 289 8.48 -14.55 2.18
CA TYR A 289 8.48 -15.29 0.91
C TYR A 289 9.26 -16.60 0.93
N GLY A 290 9.89 -16.96 2.05
CA GLY A 290 10.72 -18.16 2.13
C GLY A 290 12.04 -18.06 1.38
N LEU A 291 12.42 -16.90 0.82
CA LEU A 291 13.70 -16.70 0.12
C LEU A 291 14.90 -17.04 1.01
N ILE A 292 14.78 -16.76 2.31
CA ILE A 292 15.84 -17.03 3.29
C ILE A 292 15.78 -18.49 3.78
N PHE A 293 14.58 -19.00 4.07
CA PHE A 293 14.43 -20.27 4.79
C PHE A 293 14.27 -21.50 3.87
N GLN A 294 13.88 -21.34 2.60
CA GLN A 294 13.75 -22.47 1.67
C GLN A 294 15.11 -23.13 1.41
N ARG A 295 16.21 -22.35 1.35
CA ARG A 295 17.59 -22.90 1.27
C ARG A 295 18.01 -23.64 2.54
N THR A 296 17.61 -23.16 3.72
CA THR A 296 18.01 -23.74 5.00
C THR A 296 17.16 -24.97 5.37
N PHE A 297 15.86 -24.95 5.06
CA PHE A 297 14.94 -26.06 5.31
C PHE A 297 15.11 -27.19 4.31
N CYS A 298 15.37 -26.93 3.02
CA CYS A 298 15.78 -27.99 2.08
C CYS A 298 17.09 -28.63 2.52
N ARG A 299 18.06 -27.86 3.03
CA ARG A 299 19.27 -28.44 3.63
C ARG A 299 18.96 -29.29 4.86
N CYS A 300 18.14 -28.81 5.80
CA CYS A 300 17.79 -29.58 6.99
C CYS A 300 16.94 -30.83 6.69
N ASN A 301 15.98 -30.78 5.75
CA ASN A 301 15.19 -31.96 5.38
C ASN A 301 16.05 -33.00 4.64
N ILE A 302 17.01 -32.58 3.81
CA ILE A 302 17.99 -33.51 3.23
C ILE A 302 18.83 -34.15 4.34
N THR A 303 19.33 -33.40 5.32
CA THR A 303 20.13 -33.96 6.43
C THR A 303 19.32 -34.83 7.38
N VAL A 304 18.03 -34.54 7.59
CA VAL A 304 17.12 -35.33 8.45
C VAL A 304 16.64 -36.60 7.74
N CYS A 305 16.35 -36.55 6.43
CA CYS A 305 16.12 -37.75 5.63
C CYS A 305 17.37 -38.64 5.57
N ASN A 306 18.57 -38.07 5.49
CA ASN A 306 19.82 -38.85 5.51
C ASN A 306 20.13 -39.46 6.89
N ARG A 307 19.61 -38.88 7.99
CA ARG A 307 19.69 -39.51 9.33
C ARG A 307 18.68 -40.64 9.49
N ARG A 308 17.42 -40.46 9.06
CA ARG A 308 16.43 -41.55 9.12
C ARG A 308 16.76 -42.72 8.19
N GLY A 309 17.34 -42.46 7.02
CA GLY A 309 17.78 -43.50 6.09
C GLY A 309 18.96 -44.34 6.60
N ASN A 310 19.74 -43.85 7.57
CA ASN A 310 20.82 -44.62 8.20
C ASN A 310 20.35 -45.46 9.39
N ASP A 311 19.24 -45.09 10.04
CA ASP A 311 18.67 -45.82 11.17
C ASP A 311 17.73 -46.97 10.72
N GLU A 312 17.18 -46.92 9.49
CA GLU A 312 16.32 -47.96 8.92
C GLU A 312 17.08 -49.04 8.11
N LEU A 313 18.41 -48.92 7.92
CA LEU A 313 19.21 -49.88 7.15
C LEU A 313 19.69 -51.11 7.96
N LEU A 314 18.93 -51.52 8.99
CA LEU A 314 19.25 -52.68 9.84
C LEU A 314 18.09 -53.67 10.03
N ILE A 315 17.04 -53.60 9.20
CA ILE A 315 15.95 -54.57 9.19
C ILE A 315 15.76 -55.10 7.75
N PRO A 316 16.06 -56.38 7.47
CA PRO A 316 15.79 -56.97 6.17
C PRO A 316 14.36 -57.53 6.19
N VAL A 317 13.46 -57.03 5.34
CA VAL A 317 12.20 -57.72 5.00
C VAL A 317 11.81 -57.45 3.54
N ASP A 318 11.39 -58.54 2.91
CA ASP A 318 11.10 -58.82 1.51
C ASP A 318 10.00 -58.01 0.80
N GLN A 319 10.08 -58.12 -0.54
CA GLN A 319 9.09 -58.00 -1.63
C GLN A 319 7.62 -57.68 -1.28
N ASP A 320 7.05 -56.63 -1.90
CA ASP A 320 6.12 -56.75 -3.05
C ASP A 320 5.36 -55.44 -3.33
N GLY A 321 5.13 -55.17 -4.62
CA GLY A 321 3.84 -54.68 -5.14
C GLY A 321 3.39 -53.22 -4.95
N ASN A 322 3.46 -52.47 -6.06
CA ASN A 322 2.46 -51.50 -6.55
C ASN A 322 2.03 -50.29 -5.69
N GLY A 323 2.15 -49.09 -6.29
CA GLY A 323 1.40 -47.91 -5.84
C GLY A 323 1.86 -46.59 -6.43
N CYS A 324 1.33 -46.24 -7.61
CA CYS A 324 1.37 -44.89 -8.19
C CYS A 324 0.88 -43.83 -7.20
N ILE A 325 1.55 -42.66 -7.12
CA ILE A 325 0.90 -41.33 -7.06
C ILE A 325 1.81 -40.28 -7.75
N GLN A 326 1.30 -39.76 -8.88
CA GLN A 326 1.63 -38.44 -9.43
C GLN A 326 0.90 -37.35 -8.62
N GLU A 327 1.54 -36.22 -8.31
CA GLU A 327 0.84 -34.92 -8.25
C GLU A 327 1.86 -33.76 -8.40
N ILE A 328 1.94 -33.16 -9.59
CA ILE A 328 1.36 -31.87 -10.06
C ILE A 328 2.22 -30.64 -9.66
N ALA A 329 2.67 -29.95 -10.71
CA ALA A 329 3.34 -28.65 -10.70
C ALA A 329 2.34 -27.51 -10.86
#